data_AF-A0A2P5IE11-F1
#
_entry.id   AF-A0A2P5IE11-F1
#
_cell.length_a   1.000
_cell.length_b   1.000
_cell.length_c   1.000
_cell.angle_alpha   90.00
_cell.angle_beta   90.00
_cell.angle_gamma   90.00
#
_symmetry.space_group_name_H-M   'P 1'
#
loop_
_entity.id
_entity.type
_entity.pdbx_description
1 polymer ?
#
loop_
_entity_poly.entity_id
_entity_poly.type
_entity_poly.pdbx_seq_one_letter_code
_entity_poly.pdbx_strand_id
1 'polypeptide(L)'
;MDKDQGNSESADFSASKPEKIGGQDNSSANKQMVKSPVSKVGVVCDFTDTVSIRVKDKYFNVPRDLLVANSNFFDDALSHGEPKKFFLVLDDVDADIFNFFINVLLESSFSTTYKMSQHNASSRCRGTQSFLRLWKLSHRFNNRVVCALAEEALRTQCFESSTPEYWEQRYIRNTEAWMQRRVRGMQQCYNLCKEESIPFERDFVIVCANCPGQVVADHFDQLDPGFRAEVMKTFAIRMADPQVTKRKRDHEDEGKRNASGKRRCLNSGASSPMHPGLETVTKGTAASDAQ
;
A
#
# COMPACT_ATOMS: atom_id res chain seq x y z
N MET A 1 40.02 -42.10 10.52
CA MET A 1 40.83 -41.23 9.65
C MET A 1 40.26 -39.82 9.76
N ASP A 2 40.25 -39.22 10.94
CA ASP A 2 41.38 -38.65 11.70
C ASP A 2 41.82 -37.27 11.20
N LYS A 3 41.80 -36.36 12.16
CA LYS A 3 42.46 -35.05 12.32
C LYS A 3 41.55 -33.83 12.11
N ASP A 4 41.06 -33.18 13.17
CA ASP A 4 41.70 -32.39 14.26
C ASP A 4 42.39 -31.09 13.83
N GLN A 5 42.28 -30.12 14.75
CA GLN A 5 42.82 -28.75 14.84
C GLN A 5 41.88 -27.68 14.24
N GLY A 6 41.23 -26.79 15.00
CA GLY A 6 41.53 -26.26 16.33
C GLY A 6 42.36 -24.98 16.20
N ASN A 7 41.75 -23.81 16.39
CA ASN A 7 42.38 -22.76 17.17
C ASN A 7 41.37 -21.72 17.68
N SER A 8 41.47 -21.54 18.98
CA SER A 8 40.86 -20.54 19.85
C SER A 8 41.63 -19.22 19.78
N GLU A 9 40.93 -18.09 19.80
CA GLU A 9 41.48 -16.87 20.41
C GLU A 9 40.38 -16.02 21.04
N SER A 10 40.45 -15.98 22.37
CA SER A 10 39.71 -15.16 23.31
C SER A 10 40.38 -13.80 23.44
N ALA A 11 39.62 -12.71 23.40
CA ALA A 11 40.08 -11.40 23.83
C ALA A 11 39.12 -10.84 24.89
N ASP A 12 39.64 -10.81 26.12
CA ASP A 12 39.11 -10.13 27.28
C ASP A 12 38.93 -8.63 27.00
N PHE A 13 37.76 -8.08 27.35
CA PHE A 13 37.61 -6.64 27.55
C PHE A 13 37.10 -6.36 28.96
N SER A 14 38.03 -5.83 29.75
CA SER A 14 37.89 -5.45 31.15
C SER A 14 36.84 -4.36 31.37
N ALA A 15 36.08 -4.57 32.44
CA ALA A 15 35.13 -3.64 33.01
C ALA A 15 35.82 -2.40 33.61
N SER A 16 35.22 -1.23 33.39
CA SER A 16 35.51 0.00 34.15
C SER A 16 34.29 0.38 34.98
N LYS A 17 34.53 0.55 36.29
CA LYS A 17 33.58 0.95 37.33
C LYS A 17 33.33 2.47 37.28
N PRO A 18 32.18 2.98 37.79
CA PRO A 18 31.82 4.39 37.72
C PRO A 18 32.33 5.19 38.92
N GLU A 19 32.80 6.41 38.66
CA GLU A 19 33.08 7.42 39.68
C GLU A 19 31.77 8.07 40.17
N LYS A 20 31.66 8.14 41.49
CA LYS A 20 30.68 8.95 42.23
C LYS A 20 31.22 10.38 42.33
N ILE A 21 30.42 11.37 41.92
CA ILE A 21 30.57 12.76 42.37
C ILE A 21 29.21 13.21 42.92
N GLY A 22 29.20 13.59 44.19
CA GLY A 22 28.07 14.19 44.86
C GLY A 22 28.02 15.71 44.65
N GLY A 23 26.89 16.31 45.02
CA GLY A 23 26.73 17.76 45.10
C GLY A 23 25.26 18.15 45.11
N GLN A 24 24.72 18.38 46.33
CA GLN A 24 23.51 19.17 46.55
C GLN A 24 23.69 20.58 45.97
N ASP A 25 22.60 21.20 45.49
CA ASP A 25 22.21 22.53 46.00
C ASP A 25 20.80 22.92 45.56
N ASN A 26 20.06 23.42 46.54
CA ASN A 26 18.74 24.02 46.43
C ASN A 26 18.88 25.45 45.86
N SER A 27 18.02 25.83 44.93
CA SER A 27 17.51 27.22 44.89
C SER A 27 16.20 27.33 44.12
N SER A 28 15.18 27.78 44.84
CA SER A 28 13.92 28.28 44.31
C SER A 28 14.12 29.66 43.71
N ALA A 29 13.67 29.89 42.48
CA ALA A 29 13.35 31.23 41.99
C ALA A 29 12.33 31.16 40.85
N ASN A 30 11.12 31.65 41.16
CA ASN A 30 10.12 32.24 40.29
C ASN A 30 10.50 32.43 38.81
N LYS A 31 9.78 31.76 37.91
CA LYS A 31 9.62 32.22 36.52
C LYS A 31 8.14 32.37 36.19
N GLN A 32 7.79 33.60 35.83
CA GLN A 32 6.52 34.05 35.30
C GLN A 32 6.03 33.12 34.18
N MET A 33 4.75 32.70 34.30
CA MET A 33 3.98 32.12 33.20
C MET A 33 3.79 33.17 32.10
N VAL A 34 4.72 33.18 31.15
CA VAL A 34 4.44 33.67 29.80
C VAL A 34 3.62 32.57 29.13
N LYS A 35 2.33 32.84 28.89
CA LYS A 35 1.49 32.00 28.03
C LYS A 35 2.00 32.13 26.60
N SER A 36 2.94 31.26 26.23
CA SER A 36 3.36 31.10 24.85
C SER A 36 2.23 30.44 24.03
N PRO A 37 2.09 30.81 22.76
CA PRO A 37 1.02 30.32 21.89
C PRO A 37 1.12 28.82 21.70
N VAL A 38 -0.04 28.16 21.70
CA VAL A 38 -0.26 26.73 21.48
C VAL A 38 0.52 26.30 20.24
N SER A 39 1.72 25.78 20.48
CA SER A 39 2.42 24.97 19.51
C SER A 39 1.55 23.72 19.35
N LYS A 40 1.36 23.26 18.11
CA LYS A 40 0.80 21.93 17.83
C LYS A 40 1.79 20.90 18.36
N VAL A 41 1.82 20.72 19.67
CA VAL A 41 2.60 19.70 20.37
C VAL A 41 2.01 18.38 19.89
N GLY A 42 2.86 17.57 19.25
CA GLY A 42 2.51 16.22 18.84
C GLY A 42 1.83 15.48 19.99
N VAL A 43 0.92 14.58 19.67
CA VAL A 43 0.19 13.76 20.64
C VAL A 43 1.19 13.21 21.65
N VAL A 44 1.13 13.71 22.89
CA VAL A 44 1.94 13.21 23.99
C VAL A 44 1.34 11.85 24.31
N CYS A 45 1.92 10.79 23.75
CA CYS A 45 1.52 9.43 24.08
C CYS A 45 1.92 9.16 25.53
N ASP A 46 0.97 8.74 26.36
CA ASP A 46 1.29 8.17 27.66
C ASP A 46 1.84 6.75 27.46
N PHE A 47 3.14 6.58 27.69
CA PHE A 47 3.81 5.27 27.57
C PHE A 47 3.63 4.39 28.81
N THR A 48 2.99 4.89 29.87
CA THR A 48 2.76 4.14 31.10
C THR A 48 1.50 3.27 31.03
N ASP A 49 0.47 3.72 30.30
CA ASP A 49 -0.73 2.94 30.03
C ASP A 49 -0.50 1.99 28.85
N THR A 50 -0.26 0.71 29.15
CA THR A 50 0.04 -0.31 28.15
C THR A 50 -1.00 -1.41 28.13
N VAL A 51 -1.28 -1.91 26.93
CA VAL A 51 -2.15 -3.06 26.70
C VAL A 51 -1.34 -4.25 26.21
N SER A 52 -1.68 -5.45 26.68
CA SER A 52 -1.04 -6.69 26.25
C SER A 52 -1.86 -7.34 25.13
N ILE A 53 -1.28 -7.42 23.94
CA ILE A 53 -1.86 -8.05 22.75
C ILE A 53 -1.15 -9.37 22.50
N ARG A 54 -1.90 -10.47 22.39
CA ARG A 54 -1.37 -11.77 21.97
C ARG A 54 -1.57 -11.96 20.47
N VAL A 55 -0.48 -12.26 19.77
CA VAL A 55 -0.48 -12.60 18.35
C VAL A 55 0.15 -13.98 18.23
N LYS A 56 -0.68 -14.99 17.90
CA LYS A 56 -0.32 -16.41 17.97
C LYS A 56 0.22 -16.80 19.37
N ASP A 57 1.50 -17.12 19.47
CA ASP A 57 2.22 -17.52 20.68
C ASP A 57 3.03 -16.37 21.32
N LYS A 58 3.06 -15.19 20.70
CA LYS A 58 3.82 -14.03 21.17
C LYS A 58 2.93 -12.97 21.83
N TYR A 59 3.49 -12.28 22.81
CA TYR A 59 2.82 -11.18 23.54
C TYR A 59 3.53 -9.86 23.25
N PHE A 60 2.75 -8.82 23.01
CA PHE A 60 3.20 -7.47 22.72
C PHE A 60 2.60 -6.53 23.75
N ASN A 61 3.45 -5.78 24.46
CA ASN A 61 3.01 -4.70 25.34
C ASN A 61 3.13 -3.39 24.58
N VAL A 62 2.00 -2.75 24.29
CA VAL A 62 1.93 -1.57 23.44
C VAL A 62 1.22 -0.44 24.19
N PRO A 63 1.72 0.80 24.14
CA PRO A 63 1.01 1.94 24.70
C PRO A 63 -0.41 2.06 24.12
N ARG A 64 -1.40 2.24 24.98
CA ARG A 64 -2.81 2.33 24.59
C ARG A 64 -3.03 3.49 23.62
N ASP A 65 -2.50 4.65 23.96
CA ASP A 65 -2.58 5.88 23.16
C ASP A 65 -2.04 5.69 21.75
N LEU A 66 -0.94 4.94 21.61
CA LEU A 66 -0.32 4.68 20.31
C LEU A 66 -1.24 3.88 19.39
N LEU A 67 -1.99 2.92 19.94
CA LEU A 67 -2.93 2.10 19.17
C LEU A 67 -4.17 2.89 18.77
N VAL A 68 -4.77 3.63 19.70
CA VAL A 68 -6.06 4.31 19.47
C VAL A 68 -5.91 5.58 18.63
N ALA A 69 -4.77 6.28 18.70
CA ALA A 69 -4.60 7.60 18.09
C ALA A 69 -4.97 7.67 16.60
N ASN A 70 -4.78 6.57 15.85
CA ASN A 70 -5.05 6.52 14.42
C ASN A 70 -5.85 5.28 13.98
N SER A 71 -6.51 4.57 14.90
CA SER A 71 -7.24 3.33 14.61
C SER A 71 -8.57 3.26 15.36
N ASN A 72 -9.67 3.42 14.64
CA ASN A 72 -11.01 3.23 15.21
C ASN A 72 -11.20 1.79 15.70
N PHE A 73 -10.56 0.80 15.07
CA PHE A 73 -10.63 -0.59 15.51
C PHE A 73 -10.11 -0.74 16.94
N PHE A 74 -8.94 -0.18 17.23
CA PHE A 74 -8.39 -0.25 18.58
C PHE A 74 -9.12 0.67 19.54
N ASP A 75 -9.59 1.84 19.10
CA ASP A 75 -10.41 2.73 19.93
C ASP A 75 -11.68 2.02 20.41
N ASP A 76 -12.43 1.42 19.49
CA ASP A 76 -13.65 0.66 19.80
C ASP A 76 -13.34 -0.58 20.66
N ALA A 77 -12.31 -1.36 20.29
CA ALA A 77 -11.94 -2.58 21.01
C ALA A 77 -11.51 -2.28 22.46
N LEU A 78 -10.81 -1.16 22.68
CA LEU A 78 -10.24 -0.81 23.97
C LEU A 78 -11.19 0.04 24.82
N SER A 79 -12.19 0.69 24.25
CA SER A 79 -13.14 1.55 24.97
C SER A 79 -14.09 0.78 25.90
N HIS A 80 -14.37 -0.48 25.60
CA HIS A 80 -15.31 -1.31 26.38
C HIS A 80 -14.64 -2.23 27.41
N GLY A 81 -13.31 -2.24 27.50
CA GLY A 81 -12.59 -3.05 28.46
C GLY A 81 -12.43 -2.33 29.80
N GLU A 82 -12.75 -3.00 30.92
CA GLU A 82 -12.30 -2.51 32.22
C GLU A 82 -10.76 -2.38 32.23
N PRO A 83 -10.18 -1.36 32.88
CA PRO A 83 -8.82 -0.89 32.60
C PRO A 83 -7.68 -1.85 32.94
N LYS A 84 -7.96 -3.02 33.54
CA LYS A 84 -6.89 -3.75 34.24
C LYS A 84 -6.11 -4.73 33.40
N LYS A 85 -6.69 -5.41 32.40
CA LYS A 85 -5.98 -6.35 31.51
C LYS A 85 -6.79 -6.62 30.23
N PHE A 86 -6.86 -5.65 29.31
CA PHE A 86 -7.45 -5.95 28.01
C PHE A 86 -6.53 -6.92 27.25
N PHE A 87 -7.10 -8.02 26.79
CA PHE A 87 -6.37 -9.08 26.11
C PHE A 87 -6.97 -9.31 24.73
N LEU A 88 -6.32 -8.75 23.70
CA LEU A 88 -6.69 -9.00 22.31
C LEU A 88 -5.90 -10.20 21.78
N VAL A 89 -6.61 -11.17 21.19
CA VAL A 89 -6.00 -12.33 20.54
C VAL A 89 -6.13 -12.20 19.03
N LEU A 90 -5.00 -12.27 18.34
CA LEU A 90 -4.89 -12.18 16.88
C LEU A 90 -4.18 -13.44 16.34
N ASP A 91 -4.90 -14.56 16.31
CA ASP A 91 -4.31 -15.85 15.91
C ASP A 91 -4.02 -15.96 14.41
N ASP A 92 -4.73 -15.19 13.59
CA ASP A 92 -4.59 -15.17 12.14
C ASP A 92 -3.54 -14.15 11.63
N VAL A 93 -2.94 -13.37 12.54
CA VAL A 93 -1.94 -12.36 12.19
C VAL A 93 -0.53 -12.93 12.36
N ASP A 94 0.33 -12.65 11.40
CA ASP A 94 1.75 -12.97 11.55
C ASP A 94 2.43 -12.03 12.55
N ALA A 95 3.11 -12.60 13.54
CA ALA A 95 3.68 -11.82 14.64
C ALA A 95 4.82 -10.89 14.17
N ASP A 96 5.56 -11.23 13.11
CA ASP A 96 6.64 -10.39 12.62
C ASP A 96 6.11 -9.20 11.80
N ILE A 97 4.95 -9.38 11.14
CA ILE A 97 4.19 -8.30 10.51
C ILE A 97 3.50 -7.43 11.56
N PHE A 98 2.96 -8.00 12.64
CA PHE A 98 2.40 -7.21 13.74
C PHE A 98 3.49 -6.38 14.43
N ASN A 99 4.64 -6.97 14.73
CA ASN A 99 5.80 -6.24 15.25
C ASN A 99 6.22 -5.09 14.32
N PHE A 100 6.15 -5.32 13.00
CA PHE A 100 6.42 -4.27 12.02
C PHE A 100 5.44 -3.11 12.13
N PHE A 101 4.14 -3.42 12.23
CA PHE A 101 3.09 -2.44 12.41
C PHE A 101 3.31 -1.58 13.66
N ILE A 102 3.64 -2.20 14.80
CA ILE A 102 3.94 -1.48 16.06
C ILE A 102 5.17 -0.57 15.91
N ASN A 103 6.23 -1.04 15.26
CA ASN A 103 7.42 -0.21 15.04
C ASN A 103 7.11 1.00 14.16
N VAL A 104 6.35 0.82 13.08
CA VAL A 104 5.96 1.93 12.20
C VAL A 104 5.06 2.93 12.95
N LEU A 105 4.11 2.43 13.75
CA LEU A 105 3.31 3.28 14.62
C LEU A 105 4.19 4.11 15.55
N LEU A 106 5.08 3.47 16.29
CA LEU A 106 5.95 4.12 17.25
C LEU A 106 6.83 5.18 16.59
N GLU A 107 7.50 4.82 15.49
CA GLU A 107 8.38 5.76 14.77
C GLU A 107 7.61 6.95 14.18
N SER A 108 6.44 6.69 13.59
CA SER A 108 5.60 7.76 13.03
C SER A 108 5.01 8.68 14.09
N SER A 109 4.86 8.22 15.34
CA SER A 109 4.36 9.04 16.45
C SER A 109 5.33 10.16 16.84
N PHE A 110 6.63 9.96 16.63
CA PHE A 110 7.67 10.95 16.93
C PHE A 110 7.85 12.00 15.83
N SER A 111 7.36 11.74 14.62
CA SER A 111 7.53 12.66 13.49
C SER A 111 6.35 12.65 12.53
N THR A 112 5.70 13.80 12.39
CA THR A 112 4.61 14.01 11.41
C THR A 112 5.09 13.95 9.96
N THR A 113 6.40 14.07 9.71
CA THR A 113 7.01 13.98 8.39
C THR A 113 7.69 12.64 8.14
N TYR A 114 7.44 11.64 9.00
CA TYR A 114 8.01 10.31 8.88
C TYR A 114 7.70 9.69 7.50
N LYS A 115 8.75 9.17 6.86
CA LYS A 115 8.66 8.43 5.59
C LYS A 115 9.32 7.08 5.74
N MET A 116 8.57 6.01 5.47
CA MET A 116 9.11 4.66 5.52
C MET A 116 10.23 4.47 4.50
N SER A 117 10.11 5.10 3.33
CA SER A 117 11.14 5.03 2.28
C SER A 117 12.54 5.46 2.73
N GLN A 118 12.64 6.38 3.69
CA GLN A 118 13.92 6.94 4.18
C GLN A 118 14.53 6.14 5.33
N HIS A 119 13.71 5.51 6.17
CA HIS A 119 14.15 4.82 7.38
C HIS A 119 14.38 3.30 7.19
N ASN A 120 13.94 2.73 6.08
CA ASN A 120 14.14 1.32 5.74
C ASN A 120 15.60 0.91 5.47
N ALA A 121 16.58 1.83 5.57
CA ALA A 121 18.00 1.51 5.48
C ALA A 121 18.55 0.81 6.74
N SER A 122 17.97 1.03 7.92
CA SER A 122 18.46 0.47 9.20
C SER A 122 17.69 -0.77 9.67
N SER A 123 16.41 -0.88 9.32
CA SER A 123 15.58 -2.06 9.62
C SER A 123 15.76 -3.07 8.48
N ARG A 124 16.62 -4.08 8.70
CA ARG A 124 16.91 -5.26 7.84
C ARG A 124 15.93 -5.42 6.67
N CYS A 125 16.34 -5.02 5.46
CA CYS A 125 15.74 -5.33 4.15
C CYS A 125 14.34 -5.96 4.18
N ARG A 126 13.31 -5.19 4.56
CA ARG A 126 11.93 -5.68 4.42
C ARG A 126 11.57 -5.63 2.95
N GLY A 127 11.27 -6.78 2.37
CA GLY A 127 10.88 -6.89 0.97
C GLY A 127 9.49 -6.34 0.69
N THR A 128 9.17 -6.11 -0.59
CA THR A 128 7.88 -5.58 -1.05
C THR A 128 6.66 -6.31 -0.47
N GLN A 129 6.75 -7.64 -0.29
CA GLN A 129 5.69 -8.44 0.35
C GLN A 129 5.37 -7.99 1.78
N SER A 130 6.38 -7.55 2.54
CA SER A 130 6.18 -7.06 3.90
C SER A 130 5.39 -5.75 3.92
N PHE A 131 5.57 -4.87 2.92
CA PHE A 131 4.76 -3.66 2.80
C PHE A 131 3.32 -3.98 2.40
N LEU A 132 3.10 -4.96 1.51
CA LEU A 132 1.75 -5.43 1.17
C LEU A 132 1.01 -5.97 2.40
N ARG A 133 1.69 -6.83 3.18
CA ARG A 133 1.11 -7.38 4.41
C ARG A 133 0.91 -6.32 5.49
N LEU A 134 1.82 -5.36 5.61
CA LEU A 134 1.66 -4.21 6.49
C LEU A 134 0.44 -3.38 6.09
N TRP A 135 0.28 -3.09 4.79
CA TRP A 135 -0.87 -2.36 4.27
C TRP A 135 -2.17 -3.07 4.62
N LYS A 136 -2.26 -4.38 4.33
CA LYS A 136 -3.45 -5.18 4.64
C LYS A 136 -3.78 -5.20 6.12
N LEU A 137 -2.77 -5.43 6.97
CA LEU A 137 -2.95 -5.45 8.42
C LEU A 137 -3.44 -4.08 8.93
N SER A 138 -2.85 -3.00 8.42
CA SER A 138 -3.23 -1.63 8.76
C SER A 138 -4.65 -1.31 8.29
N HIS A 139 -5.04 -1.79 7.10
CA HIS A 139 -6.39 -1.65 6.58
C HIS A 139 -7.41 -2.39 7.44
N ARG A 140 -7.09 -3.62 7.87
CA ARG A 140 -7.92 -4.39 8.83
C ARG A 140 -8.12 -3.63 10.14
N PHE A 141 -7.07 -3.01 10.68
CA PHE A 141 -7.17 -2.19 11.88
C PHE A 141 -7.70 -0.78 11.62
N ASN A 142 -8.17 -0.47 10.41
CA ASN A 142 -8.62 0.87 10.02
C ASN A 142 -7.61 1.97 10.40
N ASN A 143 -6.31 1.67 10.28
CA ASN A 143 -5.24 2.59 10.57
C ASN A 143 -4.76 3.29 9.30
N ARG A 144 -5.34 4.47 9.03
CA ARG A 144 -5.11 5.21 7.78
C ARG A 144 -3.67 5.71 7.63
N VAL A 145 -3.03 6.08 8.73
CA VAL A 145 -1.65 6.59 8.72
C VAL A 145 -0.69 5.50 8.27
N VAL A 146 -0.75 4.32 8.89
CA VAL A 146 0.16 3.22 8.52
C VAL A 146 -0.18 2.64 7.14
N CYS A 147 -1.45 2.65 6.72
CA CYS A 147 -1.81 2.34 5.33
C CYS A 147 -1.10 3.28 4.35
N ALA A 148 -1.19 4.60 4.57
CA ALA A 148 -0.56 5.58 3.70
C ALA A 148 0.97 5.46 3.67
N LEU A 149 1.59 5.14 4.82
CA LEU A 149 3.03 4.89 4.90
C LEU A 149 3.45 3.62 4.14
N ALA A 150 2.67 2.54 4.23
CA ALA A 150 2.91 1.33 3.46
C ALA A 150 2.74 1.56 1.94
N GLU A 151 1.75 2.35 1.53
CA GLU A 151 1.57 2.79 0.14
C GLU A 151 2.73 3.64 -0.36
N GLU A 152 3.20 4.59 0.46
CA GLU A 152 4.36 5.43 0.16
C GLU A 152 5.61 4.57 -0.07
N ALA A 153 5.85 3.58 0.79
CA ALA A 153 6.96 2.64 0.63
C ALA A 153 6.85 1.79 -0.65
N LEU A 154 5.66 1.24 -0.93
CA LEU A 154 5.40 0.47 -2.16
C LEU A 154 5.64 1.31 -3.41
N ARG A 155 5.10 2.52 -3.42
CA ARG A 155 5.18 3.44 -4.55
C ARG A 155 6.63 3.84 -4.82
N THR A 156 7.34 4.34 -3.82
CA THR A 156 8.70 4.86 -3.99
C THR A 156 9.72 3.75 -4.24
N GLN A 157 9.63 2.63 -3.54
CA GLN A 157 10.66 1.58 -3.62
C GLN A 157 10.41 0.56 -4.73
N CYS A 158 9.16 0.37 -5.16
CA CYS A 158 8.80 -0.63 -6.15
C CYS A 158 8.23 -0.02 -7.42
N PHE A 159 7.20 0.82 -7.33
CA PHE A 159 6.41 1.21 -8.51
C PHE A 159 7.08 2.32 -9.33
N GLU A 160 7.43 3.44 -8.70
CA GLU A 160 8.06 4.59 -9.35
C GLU A 160 9.52 4.33 -9.71
N SER A 161 10.22 3.48 -8.93
CA SER A 161 11.63 3.15 -9.17
C SER A 161 11.85 2.21 -10.36
N SER A 162 10.82 1.46 -10.79
CA SER A 162 10.93 0.44 -11.83
C SER A 162 10.64 0.98 -13.23
N THR A 163 11.39 2.00 -13.62
CA THR A 163 11.34 2.57 -14.99
C THR A 163 12.00 1.63 -16.00
N PRO A 164 11.74 1.79 -17.31
CA PRO A 164 12.45 1.04 -18.35
C PRO A 164 13.98 1.17 -18.25
N GLU A 165 14.50 2.37 -17.98
CA GLU A 165 15.93 2.64 -17.85
C GLU A 165 16.51 1.94 -16.61
N TYR A 166 15.76 1.92 -15.50
CA TYR A 166 16.15 1.16 -14.32
C TYR A 166 16.22 -0.33 -14.61
N TRP A 167 15.23 -0.89 -15.30
CA TRP A 167 15.22 -2.29 -15.71
C TRP A 167 16.39 -2.65 -16.62
N GLU A 168 16.68 -1.81 -17.62
CA GLU A 168 17.81 -1.99 -18.53
C GLU A 168 19.14 -1.98 -17.75
N GLN A 169 19.34 -0.99 -16.88
CA GLN A 169 20.53 -0.91 -16.04
C GLN A 169 20.67 -2.14 -15.13
N ARG A 170 19.55 -2.66 -14.60
CA ARG A 170 19.56 -3.87 -13.77
C ARG A 170 19.86 -5.12 -14.57
N TYR A 171 19.29 -5.27 -15.75
CA TYR A 171 19.57 -6.41 -16.63
C TYR A 171 21.05 -6.48 -17.02
N ILE A 172 21.66 -5.35 -17.36
CA ILE A 172 23.09 -5.29 -17.73
C ILE A 172 24.00 -5.61 -16.53
N ARG A 173 23.65 -5.15 -15.32
CA ARG A 173 24.54 -5.22 -14.15
C ARG A 173 24.39 -6.49 -13.33
N ASN A 174 23.29 -7.22 -13.44
CA ASN A 174 22.98 -8.35 -12.56
C ASN A 174 23.02 -9.67 -13.31
N THR A 175 23.14 -10.76 -12.56
CA THR A 175 23.15 -12.11 -13.12
C THR A 175 21.76 -12.56 -13.51
N GLU A 176 21.71 -13.57 -14.38
CA GLU A 176 20.46 -14.23 -14.79
C GLU A 176 19.63 -14.72 -13.59
N ALA A 177 20.28 -15.38 -12.62
CA ALA A 177 19.62 -15.85 -11.40
C ALA A 177 19.01 -14.70 -10.57
N TRP A 178 19.64 -13.52 -10.57
CA TRP A 178 19.08 -12.35 -9.91
C TRP A 178 17.84 -11.83 -10.66
N MET A 179 17.89 -11.77 -12.00
CA MET A 179 16.77 -11.35 -12.84
C MET A 179 15.58 -12.28 -12.68
N GLN A 180 15.81 -13.59 -12.76
CA GLN A 180 14.79 -14.62 -12.52
C GLN A 180 14.15 -14.47 -11.13
N ARG A 181 14.95 -14.26 -10.08
CA ARG A 181 14.45 -14.01 -8.72
C ARG A 181 13.61 -12.73 -8.66
N ARG A 182 14.03 -11.66 -9.33
CA ARG A 182 13.30 -10.38 -9.36
C ARG A 182 11.94 -10.53 -10.04
N VAL A 183 11.87 -11.17 -11.20
CA VAL A 183 10.61 -11.38 -11.93
C VAL A 183 9.67 -12.30 -11.14
N ARG A 184 10.18 -13.42 -10.59
CA ARG A 184 9.38 -14.29 -9.70
C ARG A 184 8.89 -13.56 -8.45
N GLY A 185 9.71 -12.68 -7.87
CA GLY A 185 9.31 -11.84 -6.74
C GLY A 185 8.12 -10.93 -7.08
N MET A 186 8.05 -10.39 -8.30
CA MET A 186 6.90 -9.60 -8.76
C MET A 186 5.64 -10.47 -8.91
N GLN A 187 5.76 -11.67 -9.49
CA GLN A 187 4.65 -12.61 -9.57
C GLN A 187 4.13 -13.01 -8.18
N GLN A 188 5.02 -13.27 -7.22
CA GLN A 188 4.61 -13.56 -5.84
C GLN A 188 3.85 -12.41 -5.21
N CYS A 189 4.27 -11.16 -5.43
CA CYS A 189 3.55 -9.99 -4.93
C CYS A 189 2.18 -9.81 -5.60
N TYR A 190 2.11 -10.07 -6.90
CA TYR A 190 0.85 -10.07 -7.67
C TYR A 190 -0.12 -11.14 -7.16
N ASN A 191 0.33 -12.38 -6.99
CA ASN A 191 -0.49 -13.48 -6.46
C ASN A 191 -0.97 -13.16 -5.04
N LEU A 192 -0.09 -12.62 -4.19
CA LEU A 192 -0.45 -12.15 -2.86
C LEU A 192 -1.55 -11.09 -2.91
N CYS A 193 -1.49 -10.15 -3.87
CA CYS A 193 -2.55 -9.16 -4.05
C CYS A 193 -3.89 -9.79 -4.45
N LYS A 194 -3.89 -10.80 -5.33
CA LYS A 194 -5.11 -11.53 -5.70
C LYS A 194 -5.68 -12.33 -4.55
N GLU A 195 -4.86 -13.16 -3.92
CA GLU A 195 -5.24 -14.06 -2.83
C GLU A 195 -5.78 -13.28 -1.63
N GLU A 196 -5.17 -12.14 -1.32
CA GLU A 196 -5.49 -11.35 -0.14
C GLU A 196 -6.32 -10.10 -0.43
N SER A 197 -6.80 -9.92 -1.66
CA SER A 197 -7.60 -8.77 -2.11
C SER A 197 -6.94 -7.41 -1.84
N ILE A 198 -5.64 -7.32 -2.09
CA ILE A 198 -4.85 -6.08 -1.91
C ILE A 198 -4.87 -5.29 -3.23
N PRO A 199 -5.16 -3.97 -3.23
CA PRO A 199 -5.47 -3.21 -4.44
C PRO A 199 -4.23 -2.75 -5.25
N PHE A 200 -3.16 -3.55 -5.30
CA PHE A 200 -1.91 -3.22 -6.03
C PHE A 200 -1.56 -4.22 -7.13
N GLU A 201 -2.47 -5.14 -7.47
CA GLU A 201 -2.27 -6.15 -8.51
C GLU A 201 -1.76 -5.52 -9.82
N ARG A 202 -2.45 -4.48 -10.29
CA ARG A 202 -2.16 -3.79 -11.55
C ARG A 202 -0.79 -3.12 -11.55
N ASP A 203 -0.34 -2.59 -10.41
CA ASP A 203 0.96 -1.93 -10.31
C ASP A 203 2.11 -2.91 -10.53
N PHE A 204 2.00 -4.15 -10.03
CA PHE A 204 2.99 -5.20 -10.31
C PHE A 204 3.03 -5.59 -11.79
N VAL A 205 1.87 -5.63 -12.46
CA VAL A 205 1.80 -5.88 -13.89
C VAL A 205 2.52 -4.77 -14.67
N ILE A 206 2.27 -3.50 -14.33
CA ILE A 206 2.91 -2.34 -14.97
C ILE A 206 4.43 -2.37 -14.74
N VAL A 207 4.86 -2.57 -13.50
CA VAL A 207 6.28 -2.66 -13.13
C VAL A 207 6.98 -3.75 -13.94
N CYS A 208 6.39 -4.93 -14.05
CA CYS A 208 6.99 -6.03 -14.79
C CYS A 208 6.97 -5.76 -16.31
N ALA A 209 5.93 -5.12 -16.83
CA ALA A 209 5.82 -4.76 -18.25
C ALA A 209 6.81 -3.67 -18.70
N ASN A 210 7.41 -2.93 -17.77
CA ASN A 210 8.47 -1.96 -18.07
C ASN A 210 9.83 -2.60 -18.39
N CYS A 211 10.00 -3.91 -18.18
CA CYS A 211 11.26 -4.59 -18.49
C CYS A 211 11.62 -4.54 -19.99
N PRO A 212 12.90 -4.68 -20.36
CA PRO A 212 13.30 -4.78 -21.76
C PRO A 212 12.84 -6.11 -22.38
N GLY A 213 12.72 -6.16 -23.71
CA GLY A 213 12.24 -7.35 -24.41
C GLY A 213 13.08 -8.61 -24.19
N GLN A 214 14.37 -8.44 -23.89
CA GLN A 214 15.28 -9.52 -23.53
C GLN A 214 14.85 -10.22 -22.23
N VAL A 215 14.44 -9.46 -21.20
CA VAL A 215 13.93 -10.04 -19.95
C VAL A 215 12.66 -10.86 -20.19
N VAL A 216 11.81 -10.39 -21.10
CA VAL A 216 10.61 -11.15 -21.52
C VAL A 216 11.02 -12.46 -22.17
N ALA A 217 11.90 -12.42 -23.16
CA ALA A 217 12.37 -13.60 -23.89
C ALA A 217 13.06 -14.62 -22.98
N ASP A 218 13.87 -14.16 -22.02
CA ASP A 218 14.71 -15.03 -21.19
C ASP A 218 13.95 -15.63 -19.99
N HIS A 219 12.93 -14.95 -19.47
CA HIS A 219 12.38 -15.29 -18.14
C HIS A 219 10.87 -15.52 -18.07
N PHE A 220 10.08 -15.07 -19.04
CA PHE A 220 8.63 -15.06 -18.87
C PHE A 220 7.96 -16.43 -19.06
N ASP A 221 8.61 -17.38 -19.71
CA ASP A 221 8.06 -18.72 -19.91
C ASP A 221 7.86 -19.50 -18.62
N GLN A 222 8.51 -19.09 -17.54
CA GLN A 222 8.42 -19.72 -16.23
C GLN A 222 7.36 -19.08 -15.32
N LEU A 223 6.65 -18.06 -15.81
CA LEU A 223 5.65 -17.34 -15.04
C LEU A 223 4.27 -17.99 -15.12
N ASP A 224 3.46 -17.74 -14.09
CA ASP A 224 2.08 -18.21 -14.04
C ASP A 224 1.31 -17.66 -15.27
N PRO A 225 0.54 -18.49 -15.99
CA PRO A 225 -0.09 -18.07 -17.24
C PRO A 225 -0.96 -16.81 -17.11
N GLY A 226 -1.67 -16.65 -15.99
CA GLY A 226 -2.51 -15.49 -15.72
C GLY A 226 -1.69 -14.20 -15.59
N PHE A 227 -0.69 -14.21 -14.72
CA PHE A 227 0.21 -13.06 -14.55
C PHE A 227 0.95 -12.74 -15.86
N ARG A 228 1.52 -13.75 -16.51
CA ARG A 228 2.21 -13.62 -17.78
C ARG A 228 1.33 -12.96 -18.85
N ALA A 229 0.09 -13.40 -19.00
CA ALA A 229 -0.82 -12.84 -20.01
C ALA A 229 -1.08 -11.34 -19.79
N GLU A 230 -1.30 -10.92 -18.55
CA GLU A 230 -1.54 -9.52 -18.20
C GLU A 230 -0.29 -8.64 -18.42
N VAL A 231 0.88 -9.14 -18.02
CA VAL A 231 2.16 -8.44 -18.26
C VAL A 231 2.45 -8.33 -19.75
N MET A 232 2.29 -9.42 -20.51
CA MET A 232 2.53 -9.42 -21.96
C MET A 232 1.59 -8.47 -22.70
N LYS A 233 0.32 -8.42 -22.31
CA LYS A 233 -0.63 -7.44 -22.87
C LYS A 233 -0.17 -6.01 -22.61
N THR A 234 0.22 -5.70 -21.38
CA THR A 234 0.68 -4.37 -20.98
C THR A 234 2.00 -3.99 -21.66
N PHE A 235 2.93 -4.94 -21.76
CA PHE A 235 4.20 -4.81 -22.47
C PHE A 235 3.96 -4.53 -23.96
N ALA A 236 3.11 -5.31 -24.62
CA ALA A 236 2.79 -5.14 -26.04
C ALA A 236 2.17 -3.77 -26.33
N ILE A 237 1.28 -3.28 -25.46
CA ILE A 237 0.70 -1.93 -25.58
C ILE A 237 1.78 -0.85 -25.45
N ARG A 238 2.73 -1.02 -24.52
CA ARG A 238 3.85 -0.08 -24.33
C ARG A 238 4.79 -0.04 -25.55
N MET A 239 5.06 -1.21 -26.15
CA MET A 239 5.95 -1.35 -27.30
C MET A 239 5.27 -1.06 -28.65
N ALA A 240 3.93 -0.95 -28.67
CA ALA A 240 3.20 -0.68 -29.89
C ALA A 240 3.54 0.71 -30.43
N ASP A 241 3.69 0.81 -31.75
CA ASP A 241 3.88 2.09 -32.43
C ASP A 241 2.66 3.01 -32.17
N PRO A 242 2.87 4.19 -31.56
CA PRO A 242 1.80 5.16 -31.32
C PRO A 242 1.08 5.58 -32.61
N GLN A 243 1.79 5.64 -33.74
CA GLN A 243 1.23 6.05 -35.03
C GLN A 243 0.25 5.01 -35.58
N VAL A 244 0.60 3.73 -35.48
CA VAL A 244 -0.29 2.62 -35.89
C VAL A 244 -1.55 2.61 -35.02
N THR A 245 -1.37 2.80 -33.71
CA THR A 245 -2.48 2.84 -32.74
C THR A 245 -3.41 4.03 -32.99
N LYS A 246 -2.86 5.19 -33.38
CA LYS A 246 -3.63 6.38 -33.75
C LYS A 246 -4.43 6.16 -35.03
N ARG A 247 -3.77 5.71 -36.11
CA ARG A 247 -4.44 5.44 -37.41
C ARG A 247 -5.60 4.47 -37.27
N LYS A 248 -5.46 3.42 -36.45
CA LYS A 248 -6.54 2.47 -36.17
C LYS A 248 -7.74 3.14 -35.48
N ARG A 249 -7.48 3.98 -34.46
CA ARG A 249 -8.55 4.72 -33.77
C ARG A 249 -9.29 5.67 -34.70
N ASP A 250 -8.55 6.43 -35.51
CA ASP A 250 -9.14 7.37 -36.47
C ASP A 250 -10.05 6.63 -37.46
N HIS A 251 -9.61 5.49 -37.99
CA HIS A 251 -10.40 4.64 -38.89
C HIS A 251 -11.66 4.05 -38.22
N GLU A 252 -11.57 3.60 -36.96
CA GLU A 252 -12.73 3.09 -36.21
C GLU A 252 -13.77 4.19 -35.92
N ASP A 253 -13.32 5.40 -35.62
CA ASP A 253 -14.21 6.55 -35.36
C ASP A 253 -14.88 7.07 -36.63
N GLU A 254 -14.16 7.07 -37.77
CA GLU A 254 -14.76 7.32 -39.09
C GLU A 254 -15.84 6.30 -39.42
N GLY A 255 -15.60 5.02 -39.16
CA GLY A 255 -16.60 3.95 -39.33
C GLY A 255 -17.87 4.19 -38.50
N LYS A 256 -17.74 4.63 -37.25
CA LYS A 256 -18.88 4.95 -36.37
C LYS A 256 -19.65 6.20 -36.81
N ARG A 257 -18.96 7.24 -37.28
CA ARG A 257 -19.59 8.46 -37.84
C ARG A 257 -20.39 8.14 -39.10
N ASN A 258 -19.86 7.30 -39.98
CA ASN A 258 -20.54 6.88 -41.20
C ASN A 258 -21.76 5.97 -40.92
N ALA A 259 -21.69 5.10 -39.91
CA ALA A 259 -22.80 4.26 -39.49
C ALA A 259 -23.95 5.05 -38.82
N SER A 260 -23.63 6.08 -38.03
CA SER A 260 -24.61 6.95 -37.39
C SER A 260 -25.25 7.97 -38.36
N GLY A 261 -24.51 8.42 -39.38
CA GLY A 261 -25.06 9.20 -40.50
C GLY A 261 -26.10 8.44 -41.32
N LYS A 262 -25.85 7.16 -41.64
CA LYS A 262 -26.79 6.31 -42.38
C LYS A 262 -28.12 6.06 -41.64
N ARG A 263 -28.12 6.00 -40.30
CA ARG A 263 -29.36 5.86 -39.52
C ARG A 263 -30.22 7.12 -39.49
N ARG A 264 -29.63 8.32 -39.62
CA ARG A 264 -30.40 9.58 -39.71
C ARG A 264 -31.12 9.73 -41.04
N CYS A 265 -30.52 9.28 -42.14
CA CYS A 265 -31.13 9.39 -43.47
C CYS A 265 -32.29 8.41 -43.71
N LEU A 266 -32.40 7.33 -42.92
CA LEU A 266 -33.50 6.37 -43.01
C LEU A 266 -34.74 6.76 -42.17
N ASN A 267 -34.62 7.73 -41.28
CA ASN A 267 -35.73 8.20 -40.43
C ASN A 267 -36.34 9.55 -40.87
N SER A 268 -35.82 10.18 -41.93
CA SER A 268 -36.35 11.45 -42.46
C SER A 268 -37.38 11.26 -43.60
N GLY A 269 -37.83 10.03 -43.86
CA GLY A 269 -38.79 9.68 -44.90
C GLY A 269 -40.17 9.27 -44.37
N ALA A 270 -40.73 9.99 -43.39
CA ALA A 270 -42.12 9.78 -42.97
C ALA A 270 -42.72 11.05 -42.33
N SER A 271 -42.82 12.13 -43.10
CA SER A 271 -43.72 13.25 -42.78
C SER A 271 -44.52 13.61 -44.03
N SER A 272 -45.61 12.86 -44.25
CA SER A 272 -46.72 13.35 -45.08
C SER A 272 -47.51 14.37 -44.26
N PRO A 273 -47.77 15.58 -44.77
CA PRO A 273 -48.61 16.56 -44.09
C PRO A 273 -50.08 16.17 -44.25
N MET A 274 -50.73 15.71 -43.18
CA MET A 274 -52.19 15.62 -43.14
C MET A 274 -52.79 16.99 -42.78
N HIS A 275 -53.84 17.33 -43.52
CA HIS A 275 -54.71 18.49 -43.37
C HIS A 275 -55.30 18.65 -41.96
N PRO A 276 -55.63 19.90 -41.55
CA PRO A 276 -56.34 20.15 -40.30
C PRO A 276 -57.85 19.92 -40.51
N GLY A 277 -58.39 18.94 -39.79
CA GLY A 277 -59.82 18.69 -39.64
C GLY A 277 -60.28 19.03 -38.22
N LEU A 278 -61.29 19.90 -38.16
CA LEU A 278 -61.99 20.43 -37.00
C LEU A 278 -62.65 19.38 -36.09
N GLU A 279 -62.89 19.82 -34.83
CA GLU A 279 -63.92 19.36 -33.87
C GLU A 279 -63.68 17.97 -33.23
N THR A 280 -63.82 17.73 -31.93
CA THR A 280 -64.87 18.17 -30.99
C THR A 280 -64.43 17.97 -29.54
N VAL A 281 -65.09 18.74 -28.67
CA VAL A 281 -65.17 18.70 -27.22
C VAL A 281 -65.57 17.33 -26.66
N THR A 282 -64.91 16.85 -25.59
CA THR A 282 -65.60 16.23 -24.44
C THR A 282 -64.79 16.29 -23.14
N LYS A 283 -65.49 16.67 -22.08
CA LYS A 283 -65.14 16.69 -20.64
C LYS A 283 -65.04 15.28 -20.04
N GLY A 284 -64.30 15.17 -18.93
CA GLY A 284 -64.39 14.10 -17.91
C GLY A 284 -63.03 13.94 -17.20
N THR A 285 -62.71 14.65 -16.12
CA THR A 285 -63.12 14.49 -14.70
C THR A 285 -62.64 13.19 -14.04
N ALA A 286 -61.81 13.36 -12.98
CA ALA A 286 -61.55 12.49 -11.82
C ALA A 286 -60.89 11.11 -12.08
N ALA A 287 -60.13 10.48 -11.18
CA ALA A 287 -59.48 10.76 -9.89
C ALA A 287 -58.74 9.45 -9.49
N SER A 288 -57.80 9.52 -8.53
CA SER A 288 -57.50 8.45 -7.54
C SER A 288 -56.90 7.13 -8.10
N ASP A 289 -56.05 6.33 -7.46
CA ASP A 289 -55.18 6.33 -6.28
C ASP A 289 -54.35 5.02 -6.40
N ALA A 290 -53.27 4.95 -5.62
CA ALA A 290 -52.69 3.74 -5.02
C ALA A 290 -52.24 2.54 -5.90
N GLN A 291 -50.94 2.22 -5.86
CA GLN A 291 -50.33 1.35 -4.83
C GLN A 291 -48.81 1.50 -4.83
#